data_AF-A0A9D8KFW2-F1
#
_entry.id   AF-A0A9D8KFW2-F1
#
_cell.length_a   1.000
_cell.length_b   1.000
_cell.length_c   1.000
_cell.angle_alpha   90.00
_cell.angle_beta   90.00
_cell.angle_gamma   90.00
#
_symmetry.space_group_name_H-M   'P 1'
#
loop_
_entity.id
_entity.type
_entity.pdbx_description
1 polymer ?
#
loop_
_entity_poly.entity_id
_entity_poly.type
_entity_poly.pdbx_seq_one_letter_code
_entity_poly.pdbx_strand_id
1 'polypeptide(L)'
;MSDYKKAERKFKGPMKNVVIESIGFTQEKLEDYEEASKAYLKILSDKNESSYINLIRSLRGEGKDDEADKYSEKFMELFPDSSYTEIVKAKMGKVPEKTENLKEGEEEDEKEGEE
;
A
#
# COMPACT_ATOMS: atom_id res chain seq x y z
N MET A 1 -8.58 8.52 19.72
CA MET A 1 -8.13 9.55 18.75
C MET A 1 -7.28 8.78 17.75
N SER A 2 -7.76 8.57 16.52
CA SER A 2 -7.05 7.69 15.55
C SER A 2 -5.61 8.14 15.37
N ASP A 3 -4.68 7.19 15.22
CA ASP A 3 -3.23 7.45 15.19
C ASP A 3 -2.83 8.48 14.13
N TYR A 4 -3.58 8.58 13.02
CA TYR A 4 -3.39 9.62 12.01
C TYR A 4 -3.59 11.03 12.55
N LYS A 5 -4.62 11.28 13.37
CA LYS A 5 -4.88 12.61 13.95
C LYS A 5 -3.73 13.06 14.84
N LYS A 6 -3.05 12.10 15.48
CA LYS A 6 -1.85 12.35 16.29
C LYS A 6 -0.64 12.63 15.39
N ALA A 7 -0.47 11.88 14.30
CA ALA A 7 0.57 12.12 13.30
C ALA A 7 0.42 13.51 12.64
N GLU A 8 -0.78 13.89 12.22
CA GLU A 8 -1.09 15.18 11.59
C GLU A 8 -0.83 16.38 12.50
N ARG A 9 -0.97 16.19 13.82
CA ARG A 9 -0.71 17.26 14.81
C ARG A 9 0.77 17.38 15.14
N LYS A 10 1.51 16.27 15.11
CA LYS A 10 2.91 16.19 15.56
C LYS A 10 3.92 16.41 14.44
N PHE A 11 3.59 15.99 13.22
CA PHE A 11 4.48 16.05 12.06
C PHE A 11 3.90 16.96 10.98
N LYS A 12 4.77 17.64 10.24
CA LYS A 12 4.41 18.55 9.15
C LYS A 12 5.23 18.24 7.89
N GLY A 13 4.72 18.65 6.74
CA GLY A 13 5.41 18.49 5.45
C GLY A 13 5.67 17.01 5.10
N PRO A 14 6.76 16.67 4.40
CA PRO A 14 7.00 15.32 3.90
C PRO A 14 7.13 14.27 5.02
N MET A 15 7.60 14.68 6.21
CA MET A 15 7.71 13.79 7.38
C MET A 15 6.34 13.29 7.87
N LYS A 16 5.27 14.08 7.66
CA LYS A 16 3.89 13.66 7.96
C LYS A 16 3.49 12.47 7.09
N ASN A 17 3.82 12.52 5.80
CA ASN A 17 3.44 11.49 4.84
C ASN A 17 4.14 10.17 5.13
N VAL A 18 5.45 10.22 5.45
CA VAL A 18 6.23 9.05 5.88
C VAL A 18 5.59 8.37 7.10
N VAL A 19 5.20 9.16 8.11
CA VAL A 19 4.57 8.61 9.31
C VAL A 19 3.19 8.00 9.01
N ILE A 20 2.38 8.64 8.17
CA ILE A 20 1.07 8.10 7.78
C ILE A 20 1.24 6.80 6.96
N GLU A 21 2.23 6.72 6.08
CA GLU A 21 2.57 5.52 5.32
C GLU A 21 2.99 4.36 6.24
N SER A 22 3.84 4.62 7.24
CA SER A 22 4.24 3.60 8.23
C SER A 22 3.05 3.09 9.07
N ILE A 23 2.10 3.97 9.41
CA ILE A 23 0.87 3.57 10.10
C ILE A 23 0.03 2.65 9.20
N GLY A 24 -0.17 3.03 7.94
CA GLY A 24 -0.90 2.21 6.97
C GLY A 24 -0.27 0.82 6.79
N PHE A 25 1.06 0.75 6.68
CA PHE A 25 1.77 -0.51 6.52
C PHE A 25 1.63 -1.41 7.76
N THR A 26 1.70 -0.81 8.96
CA THR A 26 1.51 -1.53 10.22
C THR A 26 0.08 -2.09 10.31
N GLN A 27 -0.91 -1.37 9.81
CA GLN A 27 -2.31 -1.80 9.82
C GLN A 27 -2.59 -2.91 8.81
N GLU A 28 -1.96 -2.89 7.63
CA GLU A 28 -2.01 -4.04 6.71
C GLU A 28 -1.41 -5.30 7.37
N LYS A 29 -0.32 -5.17 8.12
CA LYS A 29 0.26 -6.29 8.90
C LYS A 29 -0.64 -6.79 10.02
N LEU A 30 -1.56 -5.96 10.50
CA LEU A 30 -2.59 -6.32 11.47
C LEU A 30 -3.91 -6.76 10.81
N GLU A 31 -3.94 -6.87 9.47
CA GLU A 31 -5.14 -7.19 8.68
C GLU A 31 -6.29 -6.16 8.84
N ASP A 32 -5.97 -4.98 9.40
CA ASP A 32 -6.87 -3.83 9.54
C ASP A 32 -6.87 -3.00 8.25
N TYR A 33 -7.28 -3.64 7.16
CA TYR A 33 -7.18 -3.07 5.81
C TYR A 33 -8.02 -1.80 5.61
N GLU A 34 -9.14 -1.65 6.34
CA GLU A 34 -9.98 -0.44 6.31
C GLU A 34 -9.25 0.81 6.82
N GLU A 35 -8.47 0.62 7.86
CA GLU A 35 -7.69 1.68 8.44
C GLU A 35 -6.48 1.99 7.54
N ALA A 36 -5.83 0.96 7.02
CA ALA A 36 -4.74 1.10 6.06
C ALA A 36 -5.14 1.91 4.81
N SER A 37 -6.28 1.60 4.19
CA SER A 37 -6.75 2.32 3.00
C SER A 37 -7.05 3.79 3.28
N LYS A 38 -7.64 4.12 4.45
CA LYS A 38 -7.82 5.52 4.89
C LYS A 38 -6.49 6.25 5.07
N ALA A 39 -5.45 5.56 5.57
CA ALA A 39 -4.12 6.11 5.71
C ALA A 39 -3.53 6.52 4.35
N TYR A 40 -3.59 5.60 3.38
CA TYR A 40 -3.04 5.81 2.04
C TYR A 40 -3.83 6.87 1.27
N LEU A 41 -5.16 6.89 1.39
CA LEU A 41 -6.00 7.94 0.78
C LEU A 41 -5.62 9.34 1.24
N LYS A 42 -5.20 9.52 2.51
CA LYS A 42 -4.77 10.82 3.03
C LYS A 42 -3.50 11.35 2.39
N ILE A 43 -2.59 10.46 2.01
CA ILE A 43 -1.30 10.83 1.40
C ILE A 43 -1.30 10.69 -0.12
N LEU A 44 -2.37 10.14 -0.70
CA LEU A 44 -2.56 9.99 -2.15
C LEU A 44 -2.47 11.31 -2.92
N SER A 45 -2.72 12.43 -2.24
CA SER A 45 -2.63 13.79 -2.81
C SER A 45 -1.21 14.15 -3.29
N ASP A 46 -0.17 13.49 -2.78
CA ASP A 46 1.22 13.74 -3.16
C ASP A 46 1.64 13.07 -4.49
N LYS A 47 0.72 12.37 -5.19
CA LYS A 47 1.03 11.63 -6.44
C LYS A 47 2.27 10.73 -6.28
N ASN A 48 2.37 10.05 -5.16
CA ASN A 48 3.45 9.09 -4.94
C ASN A 48 2.99 7.70 -5.40
N GLU A 49 3.78 7.07 -6.28
CA GLU A 49 3.51 5.74 -6.85
C GLU A 49 3.27 4.70 -5.75
N SER A 50 4.13 4.69 -4.72
CA SER A 50 4.04 3.75 -3.59
C SER A 50 2.72 3.86 -2.84
N SER A 51 2.21 5.08 -2.66
CA SER A 51 0.93 5.31 -1.96
C SER A 51 -0.25 4.75 -2.74
N TYR A 52 -0.22 4.82 -4.08
CA TYR A 52 -1.25 4.20 -4.91
C TYR A 52 -1.19 2.67 -4.84
N ILE A 53 0.01 2.09 -4.93
CA ILE A 53 0.19 0.62 -4.87
C ILE A 53 -0.31 0.06 -3.54
N ASN A 54 0.07 0.70 -2.43
CA ASN A 54 -0.35 0.29 -1.10
C ASN A 54 -1.86 0.47 -0.91
N LEU A 55 -2.46 1.56 -1.40
CA LEU A 55 -3.91 1.73 -1.39
C LEU A 55 -4.63 0.62 -2.16
N ILE A 56 -4.16 0.29 -3.37
CA ILE A 56 -4.73 -0.78 -4.20
C ILE A 56 -4.64 -2.12 -3.45
N ARG A 57 -3.51 -2.41 -2.82
CA ARG A 57 -3.32 -3.63 -2.02
C ARG A 57 -4.29 -3.68 -0.84
N SER A 58 -4.40 -2.59 -0.07
CA SER A 58 -5.30 -2.54 1.08
C SER A 58 -6.77 -2.69 0.66
N LEU A 59 -7.21 -2.00 -0.38
CA LEU A 59 -8.59 -2.11 -0.88
C LEU A 59 -8.94 -3.54 -1.30
N ARG A 60 -8.00 -4.28 -1.89
CA ARG A 60 -8.20 -5.71 -2.20
C ARG A 60 -8.24 -6.57 -0.93
N GLY A 61 -7.40 -6.27 0.06
CA GLY A 61 -7.48 -6.90 1.38
C GLY A 61 -8.83 -6.70 2.06
N GLU A 62 -9.48 -5.55 1.84
CA GLU A 62 -10.85 -5.27 2.29
C GLU A 62 -11.94 -5.97 1.46
N GLY A 63 -11.61 -6.61 0.33
CA GLY A 63 -12.58 -7.13 -0.63
C GLY A 63 -13.29 -6.05 -1.47
N LYS A 64 -12.74 -4.83 -1.52
CA LYS A 64 -13.24 -3.70 -2.32
C LYS A 64 -12.59 -3.67 -3.70
N ASP A 65 -12.73 -4.76 -4.46
CA ASP A 65 -12.07 -4.92 -5.76
C ASP A 65 -12.47 -3.84 -6.77
N ASP A 66 -13.75 -3.44 -6.81
CA ASP A 66 -14.23 -2.35 -7.68
C ASP A 66 -13.52 -1.00 -7.41
N GLU A 67 -13.23 -0.70 -6.14
CA GLU A 67 -12.48 0.52 -5.80
C GLU A 67 -11.01 0.36 -6.14
N ALA A 68 -10.43 -0.82 -5.84
CA ALA A 68 -9.04 -1.12 -6.18
C ALA A 68 -8.79 -1.00 -7.69
N ASP A 69 -9.72 -1.47 -8.53
CA ASP A 69 -9.64 -1.36 -9.99
C ASP A 69 -9.67 0.09 -10.45
N LYS A 70 -10.55 0.93 -9.91
CA LYS A 70 -10.58 2.37 -10.22
C LYS A 70 -9.26 3.07 -9.89
N TYR A 71 -8.66 2.76 -8.74
CA TYR A 71 -7.37 3.33 -8.36
C TYR A 71 -6.22 2.76 -9.19
N SER A 72 -6.34 1.51 -9.66
CA SER A 72 -5.38 0.89 -10.58
C SER A 72 -5.40 1.56 -11.95
N GLU A 73 -6.59 1.85 -12.49
CA GLU A 73 -6.75 2.62 -13.74
C GLU A 73 -6.14 4.00 -13.61
N LYS A 74 -6.48 4.72 -12.53
CA LYS A 74 -5.93 6.04 -12.24
C LYS A 74 -4.42 6.04 -12.06
N PHE A 75 -3.85 4.98 -11.47
CA PHE A 75 -2.39 4.81 -11.37
C PHE A 75 -1.76 4.73 -12.76
N MET A 76 -2.31 3.92 -13.66
CA MET A 76 -1.80 3.78 -15.02
C MET A 76 -1.95 5.07 -15.85
N GLU A 77 -2.99 5.87 -15.60
CA GLU A 77 -3.16 7.20 -16.22
C GLU A 77 -2.13 8.22 -15.73
N LEU A 78 -1.77 8.17 -14.44
CA LEU A 78 -0.84 9.11 -13.81
C LEU A 78 0.63 8.72 -14.01
N PHE A 79 0.92 7.43 -14.07
CA PHE A 79 2.28 6.87 -14.15
C PHE A 79 2.41 5.85 -15.30
N PRO A 80 2.21 6.26 -16.55
CA PRO A 80 2.21 5.34 -17.70
C PRO A 80 3.55 4.60 -17.89
N ASP A 81 4.67 5.22 -17.52
CA ASP A 81 6.02 4.68 -17.61
C ASP A 81 6.52 4.03 -16.30
N SER A 82 5.64 3.81 -15.32
CA SER A 82 6.02 3.18 -14.06
C SER A 82 6.41 1.72 -14.25
N SER A 83 7.52 1.31 -13.64
CA SER A 83 7.91 -0.10 -13.51
C SER A 83 6.88 -0.93 -12.73
N TYR A 84 6.02 -0.28 -11.93
CA TYR A 84 4.97 -0.95 -11.16
C TYR A 84 3.68 -1.18 -11.93
N THR A 85 3.55 -0.64 -13.15
CA THR A 85 2.35 -0.81 -13.99
C THR A 85 2.01 -2.28 -14.22
N GLU A 86 3.01 -3.14 -14.45
CA GLU A 86 2.78 -4.57 -14.63
C GLU A 86 2.29 -5.27 -13.35
N ILE A 87 2.77 -4.81 -12.18
CA ILE A 87 2.32 -5.32 -10.88
C ILE A 87 0.86 -4.90 -10.62
N VAL A 88 0.51 -3.66 -10.95
CA VAL A 88 -0.87 -3.14 -10.80
C VAL A 88 -1.82 -3.90 -11.73
N LYS A 89 -1.44 -4.14 -12.99
CA LYS A 89 -2.22 -4.99 -13.92
C LYS A 89 -2.39 -6.42 -13.42
N ALA A 90 -1.32 -7.02 -12.89
CA ALA A 90 -1.38 -8.35 -12.31
C ALA A 90 -2.39 -8.42 -11.14
N LYS A 91 -2.37 -7.41 -10.26
CA LYS A 91 -3.32 -7.28 -9.15
C LYS A 91 -4.76 -7.06 -9.62
N MET A 92 -5.00 -6.43 -10.78
CA MET A 92 -6.33 -6.34 -11.42
C MET A 92 -6.86 -7.68 -11.96
N GLY A 93 -6.12 -8.78 -11.83
CA GLY A 93 -6.45 -10.02 -12.54
C GLY A 93 -6.21 -9.92 -14.05
N LYS A 94 -5.63 -8.82 -14.52
CA LYS A 94 -5.14 -8.62 -15.90
C LYS A 94 -3.66 -9.01 -15.96
N VAL A 95 -3.34 -10.23 -15.52
CA VAL A 95 -1.99 -10.77 -15.70
C VAL A 95 -1.77 -11.09 -17.18
N PRO A 96 -0.73 -10.56 -17.86
CA PRO A 96 -0.04 -11.39 -18.83
C PRO A 96 0.58 -12.56 -18.07
N GLU A 97 0.37 -13.77 -18.56
CA GLU A 97 0.60 -15.11 -17.98
C GLU A 97 1.98 -15.40 -17.33
N LYS A 98 2.88 -14.43 -17.13
CA LYS A 98 4.32 -14.72 -16.94
C LYS A 98 5.05 -14.13 -15.72
N THR A 99 4.40 -13.47 -14.77
CA THR A 99 5.13 -12.97 -13.57
C THR A 99 4.33 -13.19 -12.28
N GLU A 100 3.99 -14.44 -12.00
CA GLU A 100 3.81 -14.90 -10.62
C GLU A 100 5.21 -15.11 -10.04
N ASN A 101 5.84 -14.05 -9.50
CA ASN A 101 7.03 -14.12 -8.64
C ASN A 101 7.32 -12.73 -8.06
N LEU A 102 6.40 -12.22 -7.25
CA LEU A 102 6.75 -11.31 -6.17
C LEU A 102 6.25 -11.97 -4.89
N LYS A 103 7.01 -12.98 -4.44
CA LYS A 103 7.11 -13.26 -3.02
C LYS A 103 7.59 -11.96 -2.39
N GLU A 104 6.76 -11.34 -1.56
CA GLU A 104 7.23 -10.45 -0.49
C GLU A 104 8.14 -11.33 0.39
N GLY A 105 9.42 -11.36 0.03
CA GLY A 105 10.49 -11.87 0.85
C GLY A 105 11.11 -10.69 1.58
N GLU A 106 11.17 -10.82 2.89
CA GLU A 106 12.18 -10.32 3.84
C GLU A 106 11.50 -10.33 5.22
N GLU A 107 11.94 -11.08 6.23
CA GLU A 107 13.01 -12.07 6.37
C GLU A 107 12.73 -12.80 7.69
N GLU A 108 12.93 -14.11 7.72
CA GLU A 108 13.04 -14.89 8.96
C GLU A 108 14.31 -14.45 9.70
N ASP A 109 14.18 -14.08 10.97
CA ASP A 109 15.30 -14.23 11.90
C ASP A 109 14.90 -15.35 12.88
N GLU A 110 15.17 -16.57 12.42
CA GLU A 110 15.21 -17.76 13.27
C GLU A 110 16.62 -17.87 13.86
N LYS A 111 16.67 -18.33 15.13
CA LYS A 111 17.80 -18.87 15.92
C LYS A 111 18.37 -17.92 16.96
N GLU A 112 18.62 -18.31 18.21
CA GLU A 112 18.91 -19.61 18.86
C GLU A 112 18.24 -19.57 20.26
N GLY A 113 17.71 -20.64 20.85
CA GLY A 113 18.41 -21.89 21.16
C GLY A 113 18.97 -21.83 22.59
N GLU A 114 18.50 -22.76 23.45
CA GLU A 114 19.15 -23.26 24.68
C GLU A 114 19.10 -22.32 25.91
N GLU A 115 18.69 -22.70 27.12
CA GLU A 115 18.35 -23.96 27.82
C GLU A 115 17.45 -23.61 29.03
#